data_AF-A0A9Q0U7G8-F1
#
_entry.id   AF-A0A9Q0U7G8-F1
#
_cell.length_a   1.000
_cell.length_b   1.000
_cell.length_c   1.000
_cell.angle_alpha   90.00
_cell.angle_beta   90.00
_cell.angle_gamma   90.00
#
_symmetry.space_group_name_H-M   'P 1'
#
loop_
_entity.id
_entity.type
_entity.pdbx_description
1 polymer ?
#
loop_
_entity_poly.entity_id
_entity_poly.type
_entity_poly.pdbx_seq_one_letter_code
_entity_poly.pdbx_strand_id
1 'polypeptide(L)'
;MSLGSDALTTTLCNSIQALGRGFDVTSDIRLLYCKGATGSRLVHIDEEHARDLDISHELVLPSVSFDIDCSPGKRSIERIPVCSFHE
;
A
#
# COMPACT_ATOMS: atom_id res chain seq x y z
N MET A 1 -23.47 -10.21 2.62
CA MET A 1 -22.12 -9.64 2.46
C MET A 1 -21.21 -10.43 3.38
N SER A 2 -20.17 -11.06 2.84
CA SER A 2 -19.31 -12.00 3.58
C SER A 2 -18.33 -11.23 4.46
N LEU A 3 -18.23 -11.59 5.74
CA LEU A 3 -17.35 -10.96 6.74
C LEU A 3 -15.87 -10.89 6.28
N GLY A 4 -15.44 -11.83 5.42
CA GLY A 4 -14.09 -11.84 4.84
C GLY A 4 -13.83 -10.73 3.82
N SER A 5 -14.88 -10.29 3.11
CA SER A 5 -14.79 -9.18 2.15
C SER A 5 -14.55 -7.86 2.86
N ASP A 6 -15.22 -7.63 3.99
CA ASP A 6 -15.15 -6.35 4.71
C ASP A 6 -13.76 -6.12 5.34
N ALA A 7 -13.16 -7.18 5.88
CA ALA A 7 -11.81 -7.14 6.43
C ALA A 7 -10.75 -6.87 5.35
N LEU A 8 -10.93 -7.46 4.17
CA LEU A 8 -10.07 -7.22 3.01
C LEU A 8 -10.19 -5.77 2.52
N THR A 9 -11.42 -5.29 2.29
CA THR A 9 -11.68 -3.90 1.89
C THR A 9 -11.07 -2.91 2.88
N THR A 10 -11.25 -3.15 4.18
CA THR A 10 -10.66 -2.32 5.24
C THR A 10 -9.13 -2.31 5.16
N THR A 11 -8.51 -3.47 4.95
CA THR A 11 -7.06 -3.58 4.82
C THR A 11 -6.53 -2.81 3.61
N LEU A 12 -7.23 -2.86 2.48
CA LEU A 12 -6.87 -2.11 1.27
C LEU A 12 -7.02 -0.59 1.47
N CYS A 13 -8.15 -0.14 2.02
CA CYS A 13 -8.36 1.28 2.35
C CYS A 13 -7.24 1.81 3.27
N ASN A 14 -6.90 1.05 4.32
CA ASN A 14 -5.83 1.42 5.23
C ASN A 14 -4.46 1.47 4.52
N SER A 15 -4.22 0.61 3.54
CA SER A 15 -2.99 0.62 2.74
C SER A 15 -2.86 1.90 1.93
N ILE A 16 -3.94 2.35 1.29
CA ILE A 16 -3.97 3.62 0.54
C ILE A 16 -3.77 4.83 1.47
N GLN A 17 -4.40 4.83 2.65
CA GLN A 17 -4.26 5.91 3.62
C GLN A 17 -2.85 5.98 4.23
N ALA A 18 -2.14 4.85 4.32
CA ALA A 18 -0.77 4.79 4.81
C ALA A 18 0.26 5.35 3.81
N LEU A 19 -0.07 5.46 2.51
CA LEU A 19 0.85 5.98 1.50
C LEU A 19 1.29 7.41 1.87
N GLY A 20 2.60 7.60 1.90
CA GLY A 20 3.23 8.88 2.22
C GLY A 20 3.32 9.23 3.70
N ARG A 21 2.79 8.43 4.63
CA ARG A 21 2.75 8.77 6.07
C ARG A 21 4.12 8.78 6.78
N GLY A 22 5.14 8.23 6.16
CA GLY A 22 6.46 8.00 6.77
C GLY A 22 6.53 6.62 7.41
N PHE A 23 7.64 5.93 7.17
CA PHE A 23 7.86 4.54 7.58
C PHE A 23 9.25 4.41 8.18
N ASP A 24 9.33 4.02 9.44
CA ASP A 24 10.60 3.71 10.08
C ASP A 24 10.95 2.23 9.84
N VAL A 25 11.96 1.99 9.02
CA VAL A 25 12.42 0.63 8.66
C VAL A 25 12.81 -0.22 9.87
N THR A 26 13.19 0.40 10.99
CA THR A 26 13.64 -0.31 12.19
C THR A 26 12.52 -0.59 13.19
N SER A 27 11.48 0.25 13.23
CA SER A 27 10.44 0.18 14.25
C SER A 27 9.03 -0.10 13.71
N ASP A 28 8.75 0.20 12.45
CA ASP A 28 7.46 0.01 11.81
C ASP A 28 7.48 -1.25 10.94
N ILE A 29 6.84 -2.32 11.41
CA ILE A 29 6.74 -3.59 10.65
C ILE A 29 5.38 -3.80 9.97
N ARG A 30 4.41 -2.91 10.21
CA ARG A 30 3.03 -2.98 9.69
C ARG A 30 2.58 -1.59 9.28
N LEU A 31 1.72 -1.52 8.26
CA LEU A 31 1.11 -0.27 7.76
C LEU A 31 0.40 0.54 8.86
N LEU A 32 -0.13 -0.13 9.88
CA LEU A 32 -0.80 0.51 11.02
C LEU A 32 0.13 1.39 11.87
N TYR A 33 1.46 1.24 11.72
CA TYR A 33 2.46 1.99 12.49
C TYR A 33 3.11 3.13 11.70
N CYS A 34 2.71 3.34 10.44
CA CYS A 34 3.15 4.50 9.67
C CYS A 34 2.91 5.80 10.44
N LYS A 35 3.91 6.69 10.44
CA LYS A 35 3.95 7.90 11.28
C LYS A 35 3.03 9.02 10.76
N GLY A 36 3.14 10.21 11.34
CA GLY A 36 2.41 11.40 10.91
C GLY A 36 1.03 11.57 11.56
N ALA A 37 0.55 12.81 11.60
CA ALA A 37 -0.78 13.16 12.10
C ALA A 37 -1.84 12.78 11.07
N THR A 38 -3.08 12.47 11.49
CA THR A 38 -4.21 12.20 10.58
C THR A 38 -4.30 13.25 9.48
N GLY A 39 -4.33 12.83 8.21
CA GLY A 39 -4.34 13.71 7.04
C GLY A 39 -2.98 14.26 6.58
N SER A 40 -1.90 14.16 7.36
CA SER A 40 -0.56 14.56 6.89
C SER A 40 0.10 13.47 6.06
N ARG A 41 0.81 13.84 4.99
CA ARG A 41 1.66 12.95 4.17
C ARG A 41 2.98 13.68 3.84
N LEU A 42 4.08 12.94 3.74
CA LEU A 42 5.40 13.38 3.31
C LEU A 42 5.48 13.58 1.79
N VAL A 43 4.56 12.97 1.04
CA VAL A 43 4.42 13.14 -0.41
C VAL A 43 3.01 13.60 -0.73
N HIS A 44 2.88 14.38 -1.80
CA HIS A 44 1.58 14.76 -2.33
C HIS A 44 0.97 13.59 -3.10
N ILE A 45 -0.33 13.39 -2.93
CA ILE A 45 -1.13 12.46 -3.72
C ILE A 45 -2.21 13.29 -4.38
N ASP A 46 -2.37 13.13 -5.70
CA ASP A 46 -3.44 13.77 -6.45
C ASP A 46 -4.77 13.08 -6.13
N GLU A 47 -5.52 13.66 -5.19
CA GLU A 47 -6.86 13.20 -4.82
C GLU A 47 -7.96 13.85 -5.67
N GLU A 48 -7.64 14.87 -6.49
CA GLU A 48 -8.61 15.50 -7.41
C GLU A 48 -8.89 14.59 -8.61
N HIS A 49 -7.86 13.96 -9.14
CA HIS A 49 -7.97 12.99 -10.22
C HIS A 49 -7.99 11.56 -9.67
N ALA A 50 -9.19 11.08 -9.34
CA ALA A 50 -9.42 9.75 -8.80
C ALA A 50 -10.29 8.87 -9.70
N ARG A 51 -10.14 7.55 -9.56
CA ARG A 51 -10.94 6.51 -10.22
C ARG A 51 -11.35 5.42 -9.23
N ASP A 52 -12.33 4.62 -9.62
CA ASP A 52 -12.59 3.35 -8.97
C ASP A 52 -11.55 2.33 -9.44
N LEU A 53 -10.84 1.73 -8.48
CA LEU A 53 -9.77 0.76 -8.73
C LEU A 53 -10.30 -0.66 -8.58
N ASP A 54 -10.37 -1.39 -9.70
CA ASP A 54 -10.71 -2.82 -9.70
C ASP A 54 -9.54 -3.64 -9.15
N ILE A 55 -9.77 -4.32 -8.02
CA ILE A 55 -8.77 -5.19 -7.37
C ILE A 55 -8.97 -6.65 -7.81
N SER A 56 -10.23 -7.06 -7.94
CA SER A 56 -10.63 -8.40 -8.38
C SER A 56 -12.07 -8.39 -8.88
N HIS A 57 -12.57 -9.51 -9.38
CA HIS A 57 -13.93 -9.61 -9.95
C HIS A 57 -15.06 -9.16 -8.99
N GLU A 58 -14.84 -9.24 -7.68
CA GLU A 58 -15.84 -8.90 -6.66
C GLU A 58 -15.45 -7.69 -5.80
N LEU A 59 -14.32 -7.03 -6.08
CA LEU A 59 -13.78 -5.99 -5.21
C LEU A 59 -13.29 -4.78 -5.98
N VAL A 60 -13.95 -3.66 -5.72
CA VAL A 60 -13.65 -2.34 -6.28
C VAL A 60 -13.35 -1.39 -5.13
N LEU A 61 -12.26 -0.63 -5.23
CA LEU A 61 -11.87 0.38 -4.26
C LEU A 61 -12.17 1.77 -4.83
N PRO A 62 -13.11 2.54 -4.26
CA PRO A 62 -13.52 3.81 -4.86
C PRO A 62 -12.51 4.93 -4.59
N SER A 63 -12.55 5.95 -5.44
CA SER A 63 -11.85 7.23 -5.22
C SER A 63 -10.34 7.09 -4.94
N VAL A 64 -9.67 6.23 -5.70
CA VAL A 64 -8.22 6.05 -5.64
C VAL A 64 -7.56 6.94 -6.69
N SER A 65 -6.49 7.66 -6.31
CA SER A 65 -5.71 8.49 -7.24
C SER A 65 -5.29 7.72 -8.49
N PHE A 66 -5.29 8.37 -9.66
CA PHE A 66 -4.90 7.74 -10.91
C PHE A 66 -3.45 7.18 -10.89
N ASP A 67 -2.59 7.78 -10.07
CA ASP A 67 -1.18 7.40 -9.94
C ASP A 67 -0.95 6.16 -9.07
N ILE A 68 -2.01 5.63 -8.46
CA ILE A 68 -1.94 4.44 -7.62
C ILE A 68 -2.54 3.25 -8.38
N ASP A 69 -1.88 2.10 -8.28
CA ASP A 69 -2.34 0.84 -8.88
C ASP A 69 -2.10 -0.34 -7.92
N CYS A 70 -2.83 -1.43 -8.14
CA CYS A 70 -2.70 -2.67 -7.38
C CYS A 70 -2.13 -3.77 -8.28
N SER A 71 -0.89 -4.18 -8.01
CA SER A 71 -0.31 -5.35 -8.68
C SER A 71 -0.50 -6.59 -7.80
N PRO A 72 -1.03 -7.73 -8.32
CA PRO A 72 -1.24 -8.94 -7.53
C PRO A 72 0.07 -9.60 -7.06
N GLY A 73 1.23 -9.12 -7.54
CA GLY A 73 2.54 -9.68 -7.27
C GLY A 73 2.72 -11.08 -7.88
N LYS A 74 3.94 -11.39 -8.33
CA LYS A 74 4.32 -12.79 -8.54
C LYS A 74 5.16 -13.19 -7.35
N ARG A 75 4.71 -14.19 -6.58
CA ARG A 75 5.52 -14.74 -5.49
C ARG A 75 6.71 -15.48 -6.10
N SER A 76 7.84 -14.78 -6.20
CA SER A 76 9.11 -15.33 -6.63
C SER A 76 10.16 -15.02 -5.58
N ILE A 77 11.08 -15.95 -5.36
CA ILE A 77 12.24 -15.72 -4.49
C ILE A 77 13.34 -15.19 -5.41
N GLU A 78 13.56 -13.88 -5.39
CA GLU A 78 14.77 -13.32 -5.98
C GLU A 78 15.95 -13.58 -5.04
N ARG A 79 16.89 -14.41 -5.50
CA ARG A 79 18.15 -14.63 -4.80
C ARG A 79 19.16 -13.60 -5.27
N ILE A 80 19.35 -12.55 -4.49
CA ILE A 80 20.45 -11.61 -4.70
C ILE A 80 21.72 -12.25 -4.11
N PRO A 81 22.77 -12.49 -4.92
CA PRO A 81 24.02 -13.04 -4.40
C PRO A 81 24.64 -12.06 -3.40
N VAL A 82 25.37 -12.59 -2.42
CA VAL A 82 26.11 -11.77 -1.45
C VAL A 82 27.17 -10.97 -2.21
N CYS A 83 27.26 -9.66 -1.96
CA CYS A 83 28.34 -8.83 -2.51
C CYS A 83 29.68 -9.39 -2.05
N SER A 84 30.57 -9.70 -2.99
CA SER A 84 31.94 -10.07 -2.68
C SER A 84 32.72 -8.80 -2.28
N PHE A 85 33.30 -8.82 -1.08
CA PHE A 85 34.29 -7.82 -0.69
C PHE A 85 35.66 -8.30 -1.17
N HIS A 86 36.39 -7.45 -1.89
CA HIS A 86 37.81 -7.67 -2.18
C HIS A 86 38.59 -6.72 -1.27
N GLU A 87 39.44 -7.29 -0.41
CA GLU A 87 40.39 -6.54 0.44
C GLU A 87 41.62 -6.08 -0.35
#